data_AF-A0A077MCW4-F1
#
_entry.id   AF-A0A077MCW4-F1
#
_cell.length_a   1.000
_cell.length_b   1.000
_cell.length_c   1.000
_cell.angle_alpha   90.00
_cell.angle_beta   90.00
_cell.angle_gamma   90.00
#
_symmetry.space_group_name_H-M   'P 1'
#
loop_
_entity.id
_entity.type
_entity.pdbx_description
1 polymer ?
#
loop_
_entity_poly.entity_id
_entity_poly.type
_entity_poly.pdbx_seq_one_letter_code
_entity_poly.pdbx_strand_id
1 'polypeptide(L)' 'MHAENHEGHGNSVAAWVSVVVMLVGFLTGALGVLKASVAVTVVGAVIVLIGAVLWPLLAKMGYGDKNPPRPIVYTN' A
#
# COMPACT_ATOMS: atom_id res chain seq x y z
N MET A 1 -11.22 11.26 -29.03
CA MET A 1 -9.91 11.07 -28.37
C MET A 1 -10.18 10.44 -27.01
N HIS A 2 -9.56 9.29 -26.71
CA HIS A 2 -9.82 8.56 -25.46
C HIS A 2 -9.23 9.35 -24.28
N ALA A 3 -10.08 9.70 -23.31
CA ALA A 3 -9.65 10.36 -22.09
C ALA A 3 -8.84 9.36 -21.25
N GLU A 4 -7.51 9.43 -21.31
CA GLU A 4 -6.65 8.64 -20.43
C GLU A 4 -6.52 9.40 -19.11
N ASN A 5 -7.38 9.05 -18.16
CA ASN A 5 -7.35 9.57 -16.81
C ASN A 5 -6.25 8.85 -16.04
N HIS A 6 -5.02 9.39 -16.09
CA HIS A 6 -3.89 8.90 -15.28
C HIS A 6 -4.10 9.31 -13.82
N GLU A 7 -5.06 8.64 -13.20
CA GLU A 7 -5.37 8.62 -11.79
C GLU A 7 -4.18 8.01 -11.04
N GLY A 8 -3.26 8.86 -10.58
CA GLY A 8 -2.04 8.49 -9.87
C GLY A 8 -2.23 7.92 -8.46
N HIS A 9 -3.35 7.24 -8.19
CA HIS A 9 -3.75 6.80 -6.85
C HIS A 9 -2.81 5.77 -6.20
N GLY A 10 -2.00 5.06 -7.01
CA GLY A 10 -1.10 3.99 -6.55
C GLY A 10 0.38 4.38 -6.37
N ASN A 11 0.81 5.57 -6.80
CA ASN A 11 2.22 5.97 -6.81
C ASN A 11 2.60 6.88 -5.62
N SER A 12 1.82 6.85 -4.54
CA SER A 12 2.16 7.61 -3.33
C SER A 12 3.16 6.84 -2.46
N VAL A 13 3.94 7.58 -1.66
CA VAL A 13 4.89 6.96 -0.72
C VAL A 13 4.14 6.10 0.32
N ALA A 14 2.98 6.56 0.76
CA ALA A 14 2.11 5.80 1.64
C ALA A 14 1.69 4.44 1.04
N ALA A 15 1.32 4.42 -0.25
CA ALA A 15 0.88 3.22 -0.93
C ALA A 15 2.00 2.18 -1.01
N TRP A 16 3.15 2.50 -1.62
CA TRP A 16 4.19 1.48 -1.82
C TRP A 16 4.82 0.99 -0.51
N VAL A 17 4.99 1.86 0.50
CA VAL A 17 5.53 1.46 1.81
C VAL A 17 4.59 0.48 2.51
N SER A 18 3.28 0.77 2.51
CA SER A 18 2.29 -0.14 3.11
C SER A 18 2.30 -1.52 2.43
N VAL A 19 2.38 -1.56 1.10
CA VAL A 19 2.44 -2.79 0.31
C VAL A 19 3.71 -3.59 0.62
N VAL A 20 4.88 -2.95 0.66
CA VAL A 20 6.14 -3.64 0.99
C VAL A 20 6.08 -4.28 2.37
N VAL A 21 5.53 -3.57 3.38
CA VAL A 21 5.37 -4.13 4.73
C VAL A 21 4.43 -5.34 4.72
N MET A 22 3.31 -5.27 4.02
CA MET A 22 2.41 -6.41 3.87
C MET A 22 3.09 -7.60 3.19
N LEU A 23 3.86 -7.37 2.13
CA LEU A 23 4.59 -8.43 1.42
C LEU A 23 5.61 -9.13 2.33
N VAL A 24 6.31 -8.39 3.19
CA VAL A 24 7.20 -8.96 4.21
C VAL A 24 6.40 -9.81 5.22
N GLY A 25 5.21 -9.36 5.61
CA GLY A 25 4.31 -10.11 6.48
C GLY A 25 3.84 -11.41 5.84
N PHE A 26 3.41 -11.37 4.58
CA PHE A 26 3.03 -12.57 3.82
C PHE A 26 4.20 -13.52 3.62
N LEU A 27 5.40 -13.02 3.30
CA LEU A 27 6.60 -13.84 3.17
C LEU A 27 6.93 -14.55 4.48
N THR A 28 6.89 -13.83 5.60
CA THR A 28 7.12 -14.38 6.95
C THR A 28 6.05 -15.41 7.32
N GLY A 29 4.77 -15.10 7.03
CA GLY A 29 3.65 -16.01 7.25
C GLY A 29 3.77 -17.30 6.45
N ALA A 30 4.14 -17.20 5.17
CA ALA A 30 4.38 -18.34 4.30
C ALA A 30 5.52 -19.23 4.83
N LEU A 31 6.63 -18.64 5.27
CA LEU A 31 7.73 -19.38 5.93
C LEU A 31 7.26 -20.09 7.22
N GLY A 32 6.36 -19.47 7.98
CA GLY A 32 5.74 -20.08 9.15
C GLY A 32 4.91 -21.31 8.80
N VAL A 33 4.08 -21.22 7.76
CA VAL A 33 3.26 -22.34 7.27
C VAL A 33 4.15 -23.48 6.76
N LEU A 34 5.19 -23.17 5.98
CA LEU A 34 6.14 -24.18 5.48
C LEU A 34 6.87 -24.93 6.61
N LYS A 35 7.07 -24.27 7.75
CA LYS A 35 7.69 -24.87 8.95
C LYS A 35 6.67 -25.45 9.94
N ALA A 36 5.37 -25.48 9.61
CA ALA A 36 4.28 -25.83 10.52
C ALA A 36 4.34 -25.08 11.88
N SER A 37 4.88 -23.85 11.87
CA SER A 37 5.07 -23.04 13.08
C SER A 37 3.97 -22.00 13.19
N VAL A 38 2.98 -22.28 14.05
CA VAL A 38 1.86 -21.36 14.32
C VAL A 38 2.37 -20.00 14.79
N ALA A 39 3.40 -19.96 15.64
CA ALA A 39 3.97 -18.72 16.14
C ALA A 39 4.48 -17.81 15.01
N VAL A 40 5.24 -18.37 14.06
CA VAL A 40 5.78 -17.60 12.93
C VAL A 40 4.67 -17.15 11.98
N THR A 41 3.66 -18.00 11.74
CA THR A 41 2.49 -17.63 10.94
C THR A 41 1.72 -16.46 11.56
N VAL A 42 1.53 -16.46 12.89
CA VAL A 42 0.88 -15.35 13.60
C VAL A 42 1.70 -14.07 13.52
N VAL A 43 3.04 -14.14 13.65
CA VAL A 43 3.92 -12.97 13.46
C VAL A 43 3.73 -12.37 12.05
N GLY A 44 3.72 -13.21 11.01
CA GLY A 44 3.46 -12.77 9.64
C GLY A 44 2.11 -12.07 9.50
N ALA A 45 1.05 -12.63 10.09
CA ALA A 45 -0.28 -12.03 10.08
C ALA A 45 -0.31 -10.65 10.77
N VAL A 46 0.36 -10.51 11.92
CA VAL A 46 0.47 -9.22 12.63
C VAL A 46 1.18 -8.17 11.77
N ILE A 47 2.25 -8.56 11.06
CA ILE A 47 2.97 -7.63 10.16
C ILE A 47 2.06 -7.14 9.03
N VAL A 48 1.22 -8.02 8.45
CA VAL A 48 0.23 -7.61 7.43
C VAL A 48 -0.76 -6.59 8.00
N LEU A 49 -1.25 -6.79 9.22
CA LEU A 49 -2.15 -5.83 9.88
C LEU A 49 -1.46 -4.48 10.13
N ILE A 50 -0.18 -4.48 10.52
CA ILE A 50 0.60 -3.24 10.64
C ILE A 50 0.69 -2.52 9.28
N GLY A 51 0.97 -3.25 8.20
CA GLY A 51 0.96 -2.70 6.85
C GLY A 51 -0.37 -2.05 6.47
N ALA A 52 -1.50 -2.67 6.83
CA ALA A 52 -2.84 -2.13 6.57
C ALA A 52 -3.10 -0.81 7.32
N VAL A 53 -2.62 -0.71 8.56
CA VAL A 53 -2.76 0.50 9.37
C VAL A 53 -1.77 1.59 8.94
N LEU A 54 -0.62 1.24 8.36
CA LEU A 54 0.38 2.21 7.90
C LEU A 54 -0.12 3.14 6.80
N TRP A 55 -0.95 2.66 5.86
CA TRP A 55 -1.46 3.52 4.78
C TRP A 55 -2.19 4.76 5.33
N PRO A 56 -3.28 4.65 6.12
CA PRO A 56 -3.99 5.83 6.60
C PRO A 56 -3.12 6.72 7.50
N LEU A 57 -2.15 6.15 8.24
CA LEU A 57 -1.19 6.93 9.02
C LEU A 57 -0.25 7.75 8.15
N LEU A 58 0.37 7.12 7.15
CA LEU A 58 1.28 7.78 6.21
C LEU A 58 0.55 8.82 5.35
N ALA A 59 -0.69 8.54 4.94
CA ALA A 59 -1.54 9.48 4.23
C ALA A 59 -1.79 10.74 5.07
N LYS A 60 -2.12 10.57 6.37
CA LYS A 60 -2.31 11.69 7.31
C LYS A 60 -1.03 12.50 7.56
N MET A 61 0.13 11.87 7.47
CA MET A 61 1.43 12.54 7.60
C MET A 61 1.89 13.23 6.30
N GLY A 62 1.07 13.24 5.24
CA GLY A 62 1.38 13.92 3.97
C GLY A 62 2.19 13.07 2.98
N TYR A 63 2.35 11.78 3.24
CA TYR A 63 2.92 10.81 2.29
C TYR A 63 1.88 10.20 1.34
N GLY A 64 0.63 10.64 1.45
CA GLY A 64 -0.47 10.26 0.54
C GLY A 64 -0.27 10.79 -0.88
N ASP A 65 -1.30 10.61 -1.72
CA ASP A 65 -1.25 11.08 -3.10
C ASP A 65 -1.08 12.60 -3.17
N LYS A 66 -0.16 13.05 -4.03
CA LYS A 66 0.24 14.45 -4.19
C LYS A 66 -0.27 15.06 -5.49
N ASN A 67 -0.96 14.29 -6.33
CA ASN A 67 -1.41 14.77 -7.62
C ASN A 67 -2.92 15.08 -7.58
N PRO A 68 -3.33 16.34 -7.34
CA PRO A 68 -4.73 16.70 -7.47
C PRO A 68 -5.21 16.56 -8.92
N PRO A 69 -6.50 16.24 -9.16
CA PRO A 69 -7.07 16.20 -10.50
C PRO A 69 -6.74 17.50 -11.25
N ARG A 70 -6.10 17.39 -12.42
CA ARG A 70 -5.79 18.58 -13.21
C ARG A 70 -7.09 19.27 -13.62
N PRO A 71 -7.21 20.60 -13.48
CA PRO A 71 -8.35 21.32 -14.02
C PRO A 71 -8.41 21.08 -15.52
N ILE A 72 -9.58 20.70 -16.02
CA ILE A 72 -9.85 20.62 -17.45
C ILE A 72 -9.78 22.03 -18.05
N VAL A 73 -8.67 22.35 -18.73
CA VAL A 73 -8.54 23.58 -19.51
C VAL A 73 -9.33 23.37 -20.80
N TYR A 74 -10.47 24.05 -20.94
CA TYR A 74 -11.17 24.15 -22.22
C TYR A 74 -10.35 25.07 -23.14
N THR A 75 -9.47 24.50 -23.95
CA THR A 75 -8.94 25.23 -25.12
C THR A 75 -10.02 25.24 -26.21
N ASN A 76 -10.26 26.42 -26.78
CA ASN A 76 -11.00 26.60 -28.04
C ASN A 76 -10.26 25.86 -29.16
#